data_AF-A0A4R9ENL0-F1
#
_entry.id   AF-A0A4R9ENL0-F1
#
_cell.length_a   1.000
_cell.length_b   1.000
_cell.length_c   1.000
_cell.angle_alpha   90.00
_cell.angle_beta   90.00
_cell.angle_gamma   90.00
#
_symmetry.space_group_name_H-M   'P 1'
#
loop_
_entity.id
_entity.type
_entity.pdbx_description
1 polymer ?
#
loop_
_entity_poly.entity_id
_entity_poly.type
_entity_poly.pdbx_seq_one_letter_code
_entity_poly.pdbx_strand_id
1 'polypeptide(L)'
;MTGIALAVALGSAGIVAVGTPAAYAVTPSDEVAKLPISSFGAMVVDSAHERVYVTDGRKGSGASEVLVYNFQGQKVSSLATDQPVSGMALSADGATLHVSQSNRMLTFDTATQTRTGASFTPYDVTCGRDVAVAGGKTWFTETPYTDGYCDRPDNIAMLYGVSGTTFDDTGWNSQGRLRLEAGPEAPDRLVMGQAGAAEGANPFLTTFDASGENLVRGPSRRFADAEGKGALDLKDIAQSADGKRIAVADAAYGTRLLDAGDLADAPAGYQPLPDGAKASAVAFSGDGEYVARGAVASGSTADLLIQPADPADGTAPMEFAFEGALDGTRIVPQGLGWAKDGSRLFAVASDGGGNHWLHVIQPPAAQYDSRFTGALTTTPTQAVVGEPLGIRGKLELDGPAPAEPVKVTAVREDADGTQEVAAAKVAADGSFTVLDVPDRVGEATYTLRFLGDVTHRPAEDVTLTLDVAKAPTSIALTAPAEATREGGVEITGKLTGQGRALPSGISLKVTRTDRFGATGELTSAPVAADGTFRIKDLPSKRGRTVYAVSYEGDALHSGSSAEATVRVIS
;
A
#
# COMPACT_ATOMS: atom_id res chain seq x y z
N MET A 1 60.47 -4.82 36.85
CA MET A 1 60.68 -3.71 35.91
C MET A 1 59.31 -3.27 35.41
N THR A 2 59.06 -1.98 35.58
CA THR A 2 57.87 -1.21 35.25
C THR A 2 57.58 -1.14 33.76
N GLY A 3 56.30 -1.07 33.39
CA GLY A 3 55.81 -0.69 32.06
C GLY A 3 54.28 -0.77 32.04
N ILE A 4 53.60 0.21 32.64
CA ILE A 4 52.84 1.28 31.94
C ILE A 4 51.84 0.69 30.94
N ALA A 5 50.60 0.49 31.40
CA ALA A 5 49.44 0.26 30.56
C ALA A 5 48.95 1.60 30.01
N LEU A 6 49.02 1.77 28.70
CA LEU A 6 48.50 2.92 27.97
C LEU A 6 47.00 2.69 27.74
N ALA A 7 46.16 3.46 28.42
CA ALA A 7 44.71 3.47 28.21
C ALA A 7 44.40 4.18 26.88
N VAL A 8 43.93 3.42 25.89
CA VAL A 8 43.34 3.98 24.67
C VAL A 8 41.84 4.10 24.91
N ALA A 9 41.36 5.33 25.06
CA ALA A 9 39.94 5.66 25.01
C ALA A 9 39.47 5.60 23.54
N LEU A 10 38.79 4.52 23.17
CA LEU A 10 38.00 4.48 21.93
C LEU A 10 36.58 4.94 22.26
N GLY A 11 36.24 6.12 21.75
CA GLY A 11 34.90 6.67 21.84
C GLY A 11 33.88 5.73 21.22
N SER A 12 32.83 5.43 21.98
CA SER A 12 31.64 4.75 21.51
C SER A 12 30.89 5.66 20.53
N ALA A 13 31.16 5.54 19.24
CA ALA A 13 30.20 5.93 18.23
C ALA A 13 29.06 4.91 18.28
N GLY A 14 27.93 5.31 18.84
CA GLY A 14 26.71 4.53 18.84
C GLY A 14 26.31 4.25 17.39
N ILE A 15 26.41 2.99 16.98
CA ILE A 15 25.76 2.51 15.77
C ILE A 15 24.26 2.59 16.06
N VAL A 16 23.60 3.57 15.45
CA VAL A 16 22.14 3.58 15.32
C VAL A 16 21.83 2.36 14.46
N ALA A 17 21.30 1.31 15.08
CA ALA A 17 20.65 0.23 14.36
C ALA A 17 19.46 0.87 13.64
N VAL A 18 19.64 1.15 12.34
CA VAL A 18 18.53 1.46 11.44
C VAL A 18 17.67 0.21 11.45
N GLY A 19 16.56 0.25 12.16
CA GLY A 19 15.58 -0.82 12.14
C GLY A 19 15.18 -1.06 10.70
N THR A 20 15.33 -2.30 10.22
CA THR A 20 14.73 -2.74 8.96
C THR A 20 13.24 -2.41 9.01
N PRO A 21 12.69 -1.61 8.09
CA PRO A 21 11.25 -1.42 8.04
C PRO A 21 10.58 -2.78 7.84
N ALA A 22 9.56 -3.07 8.66
CA ALA A 22 8.82 -4.32 8.59
C ALA A 22 8.12 -4.42 7.22
N ALA A 23 8.25 -5.57 6.57
CA ALA A 23 7.53 -5.87 5.34
C ALA A 23 6.02 -5.83 5.60
N TYR A 24 5.28 -5.17 4.71
CA TYR A 24 3.82 -5.08 4.79
C TYR A 24 3.22 -6.30 4.10
N ALA A 25 2.56 -7.17 4.87
CA ALA A 25 1.76 -8.25 4.31
C ALA A 25 0.46 -7.66 3.74
N VAL A 26 0.31 -7.68 2.41
CA VAL A 26 -0.90 -7.25 1.71
C VAL A 26 -1.82 -8.47 1.52
N THR A 27 -3.14 -8.27 1.60
CA THR A 27 -4.12 -9.33 1.32
C THR A 27 -3.99 -9.83 -0.12
N PRO A 28 -4.09 -11.14 -0.39
CA PRO A 28 -3.84 -11.69 -1.72
C PRO A 28 -5.00 -11.31 -2.66
N SER A 29 -4.76 -10.36 -3.57
CA SER A 29 -5.62 -9.95 -4.71
C SER A 29 -7.08 -9.56 -4.41
N ASP A 30 -7.58 -8.55 -5.13
CA ASP A 30 -8.99 -8.16 -5.02
C ASP A 30 -9.95 -9.19 -5.66
N GLU A 31 -9.46 -9.95 -6.64
CA GLU A 31 -10.24 -10.96 -7.37
C GLU A 31 -9.41 -12.23 -7.66
N VAL A 32 -9.96 -13.39 -7.30
CA VAL A 32 -9.35 -14.71 -7.49
C VAL A 32 -10.29 -15.63 -8.25
N ALA A 33 -9.79 -16.28 -9.31
CA ALA A 33 -10.55 -17.25 -10.08
C ALA A 33 -9.86 -18.61 -10.09
N LYS A 34 -10.54 -19.64 -9.57
CA LYS A 34 -10.08 -21.02 -9.71
C LYS A 34 -10.11 -21.44 -11.18
N LEU A 35 -8.96 -21.86 -11.71
CA LEU A 35 -8.81 -22.29 -13.08
C LEU A 35 -9.24 -23.76 -13.23
N PRO A 36 -10.04 -24.12 -14.25
CA PRO A 36 -10.45 -25.51 -14.51
C PRO A 36 -9.34 -26.31 -15.21
N ILE A 37 -8.12 -26.23 -14.70
CA ILE A 37 -6.93 -26.88 -15.25
C ILE A 37 -6.22 -27.69 -14.16
N SER A 38 -5.61 -28.80 -14.56
CA SER A 38 -4.84 -29.68 -13.67
C SER A 38 -3.32 -29.48 -13.76
N SER A 39 -2.89 -28.71 -14.75
CA SER A 39 -1.53 -28.30 -15.03
C SER A 39 -1.56 -26.90 -15.63
N PHE A 40 -0.42 -26.23 -15.72
CA PHE A 40 -0.28 -24.91 -16.33
C PHE A 40 0.70 -24.98 -17.51
N GLY A 41 0.29 -24.39 -18.64
CA GLY A 41 1.11 -24.29 -19.84
C GLY A 41 1.75 -22.91 -19.98
N ALA A 42 0.93 -21.91 -20.27
CA ALA A 42 1.32 -20.52 -20.43
C ALA A 42 0.16 -19.57 -20.14
N MET A 43 0.51 -18.31 -19.89
CA MET A 43 -0.43 -17.20 -19.79
C MET A 43 0.01 -16.06 -20.72
N VAL A 44 -0.93 -15.42 -21.39
CA VAL A 44 -0.71 -14.24 -22.24
C VAL A 44 -1.73 -13.16 -21.87
N VAL A 45 -1.25 -11.93 -21.68
CA VAL A 45 -2.10 -10.76 -21.37
C VAL A 45 -2.27 -9.91 -22.63
N ASP A 46 -3.51 -9.80 -23.10
CA ASP A 46 -3.90 -8.93 -24.21
C ASP A 46 -4.57 -7.67 -23.63
N SER A 47 -3.78 -6.61 -23.55
CA SER A 47 -4.25 -5.32 -23.01
C SER A 47 -5.15 -4.56 -23.97
N ALA A 48 -5.07 -4.82 -25.29
CA ALA A 48 -5.89 -4.12 -26.27
C ALA A 48 -7.37 -4.53 -26.18
N HIS A 49 -7.62 -5.79 -25.81
CA HIS A 49 -8.96 -6.34 -25.66
C HIS A 49 -9.34 -6.65 -24.20
N GLU A 50 -8.48 -6.32 -23.24
CA GLU A 50 -8.64 -6.64 -21.81
C GLU A 50 -8.92 -8.13 -21.59
N ARG A 51 -8.06 -8.99 -22.16
CA ARG A 51 -8.17 -10.45 -22.07
C ARG A 51 -6.90 -11.07 -21.48
N VAL A 52 -7.10 -12.16 -20.75
CA VAL A 52 -6.04 -13.05 -20.28
C VAL A 52 -6.30 -14.44 -20.84
N TYR A 53 -5.36 -14.95 -21.61
CA TYR A 53 -5.40 -16.28 -22.21
C TYR A 53 -4.58 -17.25 -21.37
N VAL A 54 -5.14 -18.43 -21.06
CA VAL A 54 -4.47 -19.46 -20.25
C VAL A 54 -4.58 -20.83 -20.90
N THR A 55 -3.48 -21.59 -20.93
CA THR A 55 -3.46 -23.00 -21.35
C THR A 55 -3.16 -23.94 -20.19
N ASP A 56 -3.66 -25.17 -20.29
CA ASP A 56 -3.43 -26.20 -19.28
C ASP A 56 -2.05 -26.88 -19.40
N GLY A 57 -1.36 -26.80 -20.54
CA GLY A 57 -0.03 -27.43 -20.71
C GLY A 57 -0.05 -28.94 -20.49
N ARG A 58 -1.21 -29.59 -20.67
CA ARG A 58 -1.41 -30.99 -20.31
C ARG A 58 -0.56 -31.91 -21.18
N LYS A 59 0.26 -32.72 -20.51
CA LYS A 59 1.07 -33.79 -21.13
C LYS A 59 0.22 -35.04 -21.32
N GLY A 60 -0.55 -35.15 -22.39
CA GLY A 60 -1.41 -36.31 -22.62
C GLY A 60 -2.15 -36.28 -23.96
N SER A 61 -3.15 -37.14 -24.13
CA SER A 61 -4.00 -37.15 -25.34
C SER A 61 -5.35 -36.50 -25.09
N GLY A 62 -5.97 -35.93 -26.12
CA GLY A 62 -7.32 -35.35 -26.07
C GLY A 62 -7.31 -33.83 -26.19
N ALA A 63 -8.32 -33.28 -26.87
CA ALA A 63 -8.43 -31.85 -27.09
C ALA A 63 -8.50 -31.08 -25.76
N SER A 64 -7.79 -29.96 -25.70
CA SER A 64 -7.88 -28.96 -24.65
C SER A 64 -8.54 -27.68 -25.20
N GLU A 65 -8.50 -26.60 -24.44
CA GLU A 65 -8.93 -25.28 -24.88
C GLU A 65 -8.00 -24.21 -24.34
N VAL A 66 -7.95 -23.07 -25.03
CA VAL A 66 -7.38 -21.85 -24.44
C VAL A 66 -8.50 -21.18 -23.65
N LEU A 67 -8.32 -21.03 -22.34
CA LEU A 67 -9.27 -20.34 -21.48
C LEU A 67 -9.11 -18.83 -21.66
N VAL A 68 -10.22 -18.10 -21.74
CA VAL A 68 -10.22 -16.66 -21.90
C VAL A 68 -10.88 -16.00 -20.70
N TYR A 69 -10.13 -15.17 -20.00
CA TYR A 69 -10.58 -14.38 -18.86
C TYR A 69 -10.57 -12.88 -19.21
N ASN A 70 -11.39 -12.09 -18.53
CA ASN A 70 -11.27 -10.63 -18.57
C ASN A 70 -10.32 -10.12 -17.47
N PHE A 71 -10.08 -8.81 -17.45
CA PHE A 71 -9.24 -8.16 -16.45
C PHE A 71 -9.86 -8.11 -15.04
N GLN A 72 -11.06 -8.66 -14.87
CA GLN A 72 -11.73 -8.88 -13.58
C GLN A 72 -11.68 -10.37 -13.14
N GLY A 73 -10.83 -11.18 -13.77
CA GLY A 73 -10.66 -12.59 -13.42
C GLY A 73 -11.86 -13.48 -13.78
N GLN A 74 -12.83 -13.01 -14.57
CA GLN A 74 -14.00 -13.80 -14.96
C GLN A 74 -13.74 -14.54 -16.27
N LYS A 75 -14.02 -15.86 -16.32
CA LYS A 75 -13.97 -16.63 -17.57
C LYS A 75 -15.07 -16.12 -18.50
N VAL A 76 -14.69 -15.52 -19.63
CA VAL A 76 -15.62 -14.96 -20.62
C VAL A 76 -15.84 -15.87 -21.82
N SER A 77 -14.86 -16.72 -22.15
CA SER A 77 -14.93 -17.63 -23.30
C SER A 77 -13.86 -18.73 -23.22
N SER A 78 -13.79 -19.56 -24.26
CA SER A 78 -12.66 -20.42 -24.56
C SER A 78 -12.44 -20.54 -26.07
N LEU A 79 -11.19 -20.77 -26.48
CA LEU A 79 -10.82 -21.03 -27.87
C LEU A 79 -10.64 -22.53 -28.05
N ALA A 80 -11.44 -23.12 -28.94
CA ALA A 80 -11.40 -24.54 -29.22
C ALA A 80 -10.10 -24.94 -29.93
N THR A 81 -9.53 -26.07 -29.53
CA THR A 81 -8.30 -26.63 -30.10
C THR A 81 -8.52 -28.10 -30.46
N ASP A 82 -7.68 -28.64 -31.34
CA ASP A 82 -7.87 -30.01 -31.84
C ASP A 82 -7.11 -31.04 -30.97
N GLN A 83 -6.13 -30.59 -30.21
CA GLN A 83 -5.13 -31.36 -29.47
C GLN A 83 -4.73 -30.59 -28.19
N PRO A 84 -4.01 -31.22 -27.24
CA PRO A 84 -3.48 -30.51 -26.07
C PRO A 84 -2.67 -29.27 -26.46
N VAL A 85 -2.88 -28.16 -25.75
CA VAL A 85 -2.18 -26.90 -25.95
C VAL A 85 -1.17 -26.59 -24.86
N SER A 86 -0.12 -25.85 -25.21
CA SER A 86 0.99 -25.49 -24.33
C SER A 86 1.34 -24.01 -24.44
N GLY A 87 2.56 -23.66 -24.83
CA GLY A 87 3.00 -22.27 -24.99
C GLY A 87 2.13 -21.47 -25.97
N MET A 88 2.04 -20.18 -25.70
CA MET A 88 1.34 -19.20 -26.52
C MET A 88 2.12 -17.89 -26.55
N ALA A 89 1.90 -17.09 -27.58
CA ALA A 89 2.44 -15.73 -27.66
C ALA A 89 1.49 -14.82 -28.44
N LEU A 90 1.46 -13.54 -28.09
CA LEU A 90 0.70 -12.51 -28.78
C LEU A 90 1.59 -11.82 -29.83
N SER A 91 1.04 -11.46 -30.98
CA SER A 91 1.70 -10.56 -31.91
C SER A 91 1.89 -9.17 -31.29
N ALA A 92 2.91 -8.43 -31.74
CA ALA A 92 3.26 -7.13 -31.16
C ALA A 92 2.13 -6.08 -31.26
N ASP A 93 1.26 -6.19 -32.26
CA ASP A 93 0.07 -5.35 -32.45
C ASP A 93 -1.16 -5.83 -31.64
N GLY A 94 -1.05 -6.96 -30.94
CA GLY A 94 -2.14 -7.55 -30.18
C GLY A 94 -3.22 -8.23 -31.01
N ALA A 95 -3.09 -8.30 -32.35
CA ALA A 95 -4.16 -8.76 -33.24
C ALA A 95 -4.24 -10.29 -33.37
N THR A 96 -3.13 -11.00 -33.18
CA THR A 96 -3.03 -12.45 -33.38
C THR A 96 -2.47 -13.14 -32.16
N LEU A 97 -3.21 -14.12 -31.64
CA LEU A 97 -2.73 -15.06 -30.63
C LEU A 97 -2.20 -16.32 -31.33
N HIS A 98 -0.93 -16.63 -31.11
CA HIS A 98 -0.26 -17.84 -31.58
C HIS A 98 -0.28 -18.90 -30.48
N VAL A 99 -0.80 -20.09 -30.78
CA VAL A 99 -1.05 -21.14 -29.79
C VAL A 99 -0.44 -22.44 -30.26
N SER A 100 0.50 -22.98 -29.49
CA SER A 100 1.02 -24.32 -29.77
C SER A 100 0.03 -25.39 -29.33
N GLN A 101 -0.24 -26.35 -30.22
CA GLN A 101 -0.84 -27.64 -29.88
C GLN A 101 0.12 -28.77 -30.26
N SER A 102 -0.13 -30.01 -29.83
CA SER A 102 0.81 -31.15 -30.00
C SER A 102 1.42 -31.30 -31.41
N ASN A 103 0.64 -31.07 -32.47
CA ASN A 103 1.08 -31.26 -33.86
C ASN A 103 0.99 -30.02 -34.79
N ARG A 104 0.60 -28.85 -34.27
CA ARG A 104 0.44 -27.62 -35.06
C ARG A 104 0.67 -26.36 -34.23
N MET A 105 0.96 -25.26 -34.91
CA MET A 105 0.83 -23.91 -34.38
C MET A 105 -0.49 -23.32 -34.89
N LEU A 106 -1.40 -22.94 -34.00
CA LEU A 106 -2.66 -22.30 -34.34
C LEU A 106 -2.52 -20.78 -34.26
N THR A 107 -3.33 -20.07 -35.05
CA THR A 107 -3.51 -18.63 -34.92
C THR A 107 -4.97 -18.28 -34.69
N PHE A 108 -5.22 -17.33 -33.80
CA PHE A 108 -6.54 -16.79 -33.52
C PHE A 108 -6.52 -15.27 -33.64
N ASP A 109 -7.56 -14.71 -34.24
CA ASP A 109 -7.82 -13.27 -34.22
C ASP A 109 -8.36 -12.89 -32.83
N THR A 110 -7.71 -11.94 -32.16
CA THR A 110 -8.00 -11.61 -30.75
C THR A 110 -9.29 -10.81 -30.58
N ALA A 111 -9.65 -10.00 -31.58
CA ALA A 111 -10.87 -9.19 -31.59
C ALA A 111 -12.13 -10.05 -31.75
N THR A 112 -12.12 -11.01 -32.67
CA THR A 112 -13.25 -11.90 -32.98
C THR A 112 -13.18 -13.22 -32.21
N GLN A 113 -12.03 -13.56 -31.64
CA GLN A 113 -11.75 -14.84 -30.97
C GLN A 113 -11.97 -16.05 -31.87
N THR A 114 -11.70 -15.90 -33.17
CA THR A 114 -11.87 -16.96 -34.16
C THR A 114 -10.53 -17.50 -34.63
N ARG A 115 -10.46 -18.81 -34.89
CA ARG A 115 -9.27 -19.43 -35.47
C ARG A 115 -9.09 -18.95 -36.90
N THR A 116 -7.93 -18.35 -37.18
CA THR A 116 -7.59 -17.79 -38.50
C THR A 116 -6.66 -18.69 -39.31
N GLY A 117 -5.94 -19.61 -38.65
CA GLY A 117 -4.93 -20.40 -39.31
C GLY A 117 -4.39 -21.55 -38.49
N ALA A 118 -3.59 -22.38 -39.17
CA ALA A 118 -2.80 -23.43 -38.55
C ALA A 118 -1.58 -23.78 -39.42
N SER A 119 -0.42 -23.92 -38.79
CA SER A 119 0.84 -24.32 -39.42
C SER A 119 1.29 -25.66 -38.87
N PHE A 120 1.87 -26.51 -39.72
CA PHE A 120 2.41 -27.79 -39.27
C PHE A 120 3.64 -27.58 -38.39
N THR A 121 3.79 -28.41 -37.36
CA THR A 121 5.04 -28.57 -36.61
C THR A 121 5.80 -29.81 -37.11
N PRO A 122 7.12 -29.92 -36.88
CA PRO A 122 7.92 -31.05 -37.33
C PRO A 122 7.44 -32.39 -36.73
N TYR A 123 7.12 -32.40 -35.43
CA TYR A 123 6.69 -33.60 -34.72
C TYR A 123 5.34 -33.41 -34.01
N ASP A 124 4.70 -34.53 -33.68
CA ASP A 124 3.58 -34.59 -32.74
C ASP A 124 4.15 -34.87 -31.34
N VAL A 125 4.05 -33.91 -30.43
CA VAL A 125 4.74 -33.97 -29.13
C VAL A 125 3.79 -33.80 -27.95
N THR A 126 4.11 -34.47 -26.85
CA THR A 126 3.38 -34.36 -25.58
C THR A 126 4.05 -33.40 -24.60
N CYS A 127 5.29 -32.98 -24.87
CA CYS A 127 6.13 -32.25 -23.92
C CYS A 127 5.88 -30.74 -23.80
N GLY A 128 4.87 -30.24 -24.51
CA GLY A 128 4.59 -28.82 -24.61
C GLY A 128 5.73 -28.06 -25.29
N ARG A 129 5.38 -26.96 -25.94
CA ARG A 129 6.31 -26.04 -26.58
C ARG A 129 6.35 -24.74 -25.80
N ASP A 130 7.48 -24.05 -25.85
CA ASP A 130 7.50 -22.62 -25.57
C ASP A 130 7.33 -21.85 -26.88
N VAL A 131 6.69 -20.69 -26.83
CA VAL A 131 6.33 -19.90 -28.02
C VAL A 131 6.63 -18.43 -27.77
N ALA A 132 7.23 -17.77 -28.74
CA ALA A 132 7.50 -16.33 -28.69
C ALA A 132 7.28 -15.71 -30.08
N VAL A 133 6.89 -14.43 -30.12
CA VAL A 133 6.80 -13.66 -31.38
C VAL A 133 7.85 -12.57 -31.37
N ALA A 134 8.76 -12.60 -32.34
CA ALA A 134 9.81 -11.60 -32.53
C ALA A 134 10.09 -11.39 -34.02
N GLY A 135 10.36 -10.14 -34.43
CA GLY A 135 10.57 -9.77 -35.83
C GLY A 135 9.33 -10.01 -36.71
N GLY A 136 8.14 -9.96 -36.11
CA GLY A 136 6.87 -10.29 -36.78
C GLY A 136 6.68 -11.78 -37.11
N LYS A 137 7.50 -12.68 -36.55
CA LYS A 137 7.46 -14.13 -36.79
C LYS A 137 7.26 -14.89 -35.50
N THR A 138 6.60 -16.04 -35.61
CA THR A 138 6.43 -16.98 -34.51
C THR A 138 7.62 -17.93 -34.43
N TRP A 139 8.19 -18.04 -33.25
CA TRP A 139 9.26 -18.96 -32.91
C TRP A 139 8.77 -19.92 -31.83
N PHE A 140 9.22 -21.17 -31.88
CA PHE A 140 8.84 -22.16 -30.87
C PHE A 140 9.95 -23.15 -30.60
N THR A 141 9.98 -23.66 -29.37
CA THR A 141 10.85 -24.78 -28.99
C THR A 141 10.11 -26.09 -29.13
N GLU A 142 10.83 -27.14 -29.50
CA GLU A 142 10.27 -28.47 -29.63
C GLU A 142 11.25 -29.50 -29.09
N THR A 143 10.75 -30.42 -28.29
CA THR A 143 11.52 -31.57 -27.81
C THR A 143 10.82 -32.82 -28.36
N PRO A 144 11.43 -33.58 -29.29
CA PRO A 144 10.74 -34.59 -30.11
C PRO A 144 10.54 -35.93 -29.39
N TYR A 145 10.15 -35.88 -28.10
CA TYR A 145 9.82 -37.07 -27.31
C TYR A 145 8.34 -37.08 -26.96
N THR A 146 7.77 -38.27 -26.93
CA THR A 146 6.32 -38.50 -26.77
C THR A 146 5.95 -39.14 -25.43
N ASP A 147 6.91 -39.28 -24.50
CA ASP A 147 6.71 -39.96 -23.21
C ASP A 147 6.93 -39.03 -22.00
N GLY A 148 6.85 -39.59 -20.79
CA GLY A 148 6.87 -38.84 -19.53
C GLY A 148 8.20 -38.14 -19.18
N TYR A 149 9.17 -38.11 -20.10
CA TYR A 149 10.53 -37.63 -19.87
C TYR A 149 10.76 -36.19 -20.35
N CYS A 150 9.73 -35.37 -20.51
CA CYS A 150 9.84 -34.02 -21.10
C CYS A 150 10.89 -33.10 -20.47
N ASP A 151 11.09 -33.20 -19.17
CA ASP A 151 12.02 -32.36 -18.42
C ASP A 151 13.37 -33.07 -18.16
N ARG A 152 13.67 -34.13 -18.91
CA ARG A 152 14.97 -34.80 -18.83
C ARG A 152 16.09 -33.90 -19.35
N PRO A 153 17.18 -33.73 -18.60
CA PRO A 153 18.27 -32.86 -19.02
C PRO A 153 19.05 -33.33 -20.27
N ASP A 154 18.98 -34.61 -20.62
CA ASP A 154 19.65 -35.19 -21.79
C ASP A 154 18.84 -35.05 -23.09
N ASN A 155 17.57 -34.66 -23.00
CA ASN A 155 16.72 -34.41 -24.17
C ASN A 155 17.29 -33.27 -25.01
N ILE A 156 17.23 -33.38 -26.33
CA ILE A 156 17.60 -32.29 -27.23
C ILE A 156 16.33 -31.51 -27.59
N ALA A 157 16.31 -30.23 -27.24
CA ALA A 157 15.30 -29.29 -27.68
C ALA A 157 15.84 -28.47 -28.86
N MET A 158 14.96 -28.19 -29.82
CA MET A 158 15.23 -27.55 -31.10
C MET A 158 14.43 -26.26 -31.19
N LEU A 159 14.95 -25.27 -31.92
CA LEU A 159 14.27 -24.01 -32.19
C LEU A 159 13.78 -23.96 -33.65
N TYR A 160 12.51 -23.64 -33.83
CA TYR A 160 11.85 -23.55 -35.13
C TYR A 160 11.17 -22.19 -35.30
N GLY A 161 11.03 -21.77 -36.55
CA GLY A 161 10.17 -20.65 -36.96
C GLY A 161 8.91 -21.15 -37.66
N VAL A 162 7.87 -20.32 -37.72
CA VAL A 162 6.69 -20.57 -38.55
C VAL A 162 6.83 -19.83 -39.88
N SER A 163 6.51 -20.52 -40.97
CA SER A 163 6.59 -19.99 -42.34
C SER A 163 5.36 -20.40 -43.14
N GLY A 164 4.41 -19.48 -43.28
CA GLY A 164 3.11 -19.78 -43.86
C GLY A 164 2.42 -20.94 -43.11
N THR A 165 2.11 -22.02 -43.82
CA THR A 165 1.48 -23.22 -43.25
C THR A 165 2.47 -24.30 -42.80
N THR A 166 3.78 -24.05 -42.89
CA THR A 166 4.85 -24.95 -42.47
C THR A 166 5.71 -24.33 -41.37
N PHE A 167 6.77 -25.04 -40.98
CA PHE A 167 7.84 -24.58 -40.13
C PHE A 167 9.15 -24.41 -40.91
N ASP A 168 10.04 -23.57 -40.38
CA ASP A 168 11.43 -23.43 -40.79
C ASP A 168 12.35 -23.94 -39.67
N ASP A 169 13.29 -24.81 -40.02
CA ASP A 169 14.33 -25.29 -39.09
C ASP A 169 15.45 -24.24 -38.99
N THR A 170 15.69 -23.72 -37.80
CA THR A 170 16.77 -22.75 -37.56
C THR A 170 18.15 -23.41 -37.49
N GLY A 171 18.21 -24.74 -37.40
CA GLY A 171 19.39 -25.53 -37.11
C GLY A 171 19.88 -25.42 -35.66
N TRP A 172 19.21 -24.60 -34.82
CA TRP A 172 19.61 -24.38 -33.44
C TRP A 172 19.01 -25.47 -32.54
N ASN A 173 19.87 -26.08 -31.71
CA ASN A 173 19.46 -27.06 -30.71
C ASN A 173 20.40 -27.05 -29.49
N SER A 174 19.89 -27.55 -28.36
CA SER A 174 20.68 -27.82 -27.16
C SER A 174 20.01 -28.88 -26.31
N GLN A 175 20.77 -29.49 -25.42
CA GLN A 175 20.26 -30.36 -24.37
C GLN A 175 19.36 -29.60 -23.38
N GLY A 176 18.48 -30.32 -22.69
CA GLY A 176 17.53 -29.79 -21.72
C GLY A 176 16.36 -29.04 -22.35
N ARG A 177 15.43 -28.60 -21.51
CA ARG A 177 14.28 -27.81 -21.96
C ARG A 177 14.72 -26.38 -22.25
N LEU A 178 14.14 -25.78 -23.27
CA LEU A 178 14.43 -24.41 -23.67
C LEU A 178 13.22 -23.52 -23.40
N ARG A 179 13.51 -22.35 -22.84
CA ARG A 179 12.54 -21.27 -22.63
C ARG A 179 12.74 -20.18 -23.65
N LEU A 180 11.65 -19.62 -24.15
CA LEU A 180 11.66 -18.46 -25.02
C LEU A 180 11.01 -17.28 -24.32
N GLU A 181 11.51 -16.10 -24.63
CA GLU A 181 10.92 -14.84 -24.21
C GLU A 181 11.08 -13.80 -25.33
N ALA A 182 10.01 -13.08 -25.60
CA ALA A 182 9.98 -11.92 -26.48
C ALA A 182 8.92 -10.95 -25.97
N GLY A 183 9.11 -9.66 -26.20
CA GLY A 183 8.20 -8.63 -25.69
C GLY A 183 8.02 -7.49 -26.68
N PRO A 184 6.89 -6.77 -26.60
CA PRO A 184 6.60 -5.63 -27.48
C PRO A 184 7.64 -4.50 -27.37
N GLU A 185 8.36 -4.46 -26.25
CA GLU A 185 9.35 -3.43 -25.91
C GLU A 185 10.73 -3.68 -26.55
N ALA A 186 10.97 -4.92 -27.01
CA ALA A 186 12.10 -5.30 -27.84
C ALA A 186 11.60 -6.23 -28.96
N PRO A 187 10.82 -5.71 -29.92
CA PRO A 187 9.99 -6.53 -30.82
C PRO A 187 10.82 -7.41 -31.76
N ASP A 188 12.09 -7.07 -31.98
CA ASP A 188 13.01 -7.84 -32.81
C ASP A 188 13.93 -8.77 -32.01
N ARG A 189 13.89 -8.75 -30.67
CA ARG A 189 14.74 -9.59 -29.83
C ARG A 189 13.99 -10.83 -29.36
N LEU A 190 14.56 -11.99 -29.68
CA LEU A 190 14.21 -13.26 -29.04
C LEU A 190 15.25 -13.59 -27.98
N VAL A 191 14.82 -13.87 -26.76
CA VAL A 191 15.69 -14.39 -25.69
C VAL A 191 15.40 -15.87 -25.51
N MET A 192 16.46 -16.67 -25.34
CA MET A 192 16.33 -18.09 -25.10
C MET A 192 17.26 -18.55 -23.99
N GLY A 193 16.73 -19.34 -23.07
CA GLY A 193 17.47 -19.88 -21.94
C GLY A 193 17.23 -21.37 -21.74
N GLN A 194 18.19 -22.04 -21.11
CA GLN A 194 18.13 -23.47 -20.81
C GLN A 194 17.52 -23.71 -19.42
N ALA A 195 16.31 -24.26 -19.36
CA ALA A 195 15.62 -24.68 -18.13
C ALA A 195 15.83 -26.18 -17.91
N GLY A 196 16.54 -26.57 -16.85
CA GLY A 196 16.77 -27.98 -16.52
C GLY A 196 17.93 -28.60 -17.29
N ALA A 197 19.14 -28.20 -16.91
CA ALA A 197 20.38 -28.82 -17.39
C ALA A 197 20.90 -29.86 -16.35
N ALA A 198 21.66 -30.87 -16.80
CA ALA A 198 22.06 -32.01 -15.97
C ALA A 198 22.99 -31.60 -14.80
N GLU A 199 23.17 -32.46 -13.79
CA GLU A 199 24.23 -32.25 -12.79
C GLU A 199 25.59 -32.14 -13.52
N GLY A 200 26.26 -30.98 -13.37
CA GLY A 200 27.47 -30.60 -14.12
C GLY A 200 27.25 -29.58 -15.25
N ALA A 201 26.05 -29.03 -15.40
CA ALA A 201 25.71 -28.18 -16.52
C ALA A 201 26.25 -26.75 -16.43
N ASN A 202 26.62 -26.24 -17.62
CA ASN A 202 26.83 -24.84 -17.94
C ASN A 202 25.58 -24.30 -18.67
N PRO A 203 24.42 -24.14 -17.98
CA PRO A 203 23.21 -23.59 -18.59
C PRO A 203 23.52 -22.25 -19.21
N PHE A 204 22.81 -21.92 -20.28
CA PHE A 204 23.06 -20.69 -21.02
C PHE A 204 21.82 -19.82 -21.12
N LEU A 205 22.08 -18.55 -21.37
CA LEU A 205 21.14 -17.58 -21.89
C LEU A 205 21.75 -17.01 -23.18
N THR A 206 20.94 -16.84 -24.21
CA THR A 206 21.35 -16.23 -25.46
C THR A 206 20.24 -15.34 -26.00
N THR A 207 20.61 -14.28 -26.69
CA THR A 207 19.66 -13.47 -27.46
C THR A 207 19.82 -13.75 -28.94
N PHE A 208 18.80 -13.42 -29.71
CA PHE A 208 18.81 -13.39 -31.16
C PHE A 208 18.15 -12.11 -31.66
N ASP A 209 18.63 -11.63 -32.80
CA ASP A 209 17.98 -10.63 -33.64
C ASP A 209 17.11 -11.34 -34.69
N ALA A 210 15.81 -11.08 -34.64
CA ALA A 210 14.79 -11.64 -35.52
C ALA A 210 14.29 -10.63 -36.59
N SER A 211 14.84 -9.42 -36.66
CA SER A 211 14.41 -8.36 -37.58
C SER A 211 14.61 -8.72 -39.06
N GLY A 212 15.64 -9.52 -39.37
CA GLY A 212 15.97 -9.97 -40.71
C GLY A 212 15.21 -11.22 -41.15
N GLU A 213 15.48 -11.73 -42.35
CA GLU A 213 14.90 -12.98 -42.85
C GLU A 213 15.30 -14.19 -41.99
N ASN A 214 16.58 -14.25 -41.60
CA ASN A 214 17.15 -15.31 -40.78
C ASN A 214 17.39 -14.81 -39.35
N LEU A 215 17.27 -15.74 -38.39
CA LEU A 215 17.56 -15.47 -36.99
C LEU A 215 19.09 -15.32 -36.78
N VAL A 216 19.53 -14.17 -36.28
CA VAL A 216 20.96 -13.88 -36.04
C VAL A 216 21.26 -14.03 -34.56
N ARG A 217 22.23 -14.86 -34.19
CA ARG A 217 22.63 -15.04 -32.78
C ARG A 217 23.33 -13.79 -32.25
N GLY A 218 22.83 -13.27 -31.13
CA GLY A 218 23.43 -12.16 -30.39
C GLY A 218 24.31 -12.66 -29.23
N PRO A 219 24.47 -11.82 -28.18
CA PRO A 219 25.13 -12.19 -26.93
C PRO A 219 24.68 -13.54 -26.37
N SER A 220 25.65 -14.29 -25.84
CA SER A 220 25.41 -15.56 -25.16
C SER A 220 26.30 -15.65 -23.92
N ARG A 221 25.69 -16.06 -22.81
CA ARG A 221 26.35 -16.29 -21.53
C ARG A 221 26.08 -17.70 -21.05
N ARG A 222 27.12 -18.36 -20.56
CA ARG A 222 27.01 -19.60 -19.78
C ARG A 222 27.18 -19.29 -18.29
N PHE A 223 26.49 -20.05 -17.45
CA PHE A 223 26.54 -19.96 -16.00
C PHE A 223 27.25 -21.22 -15.47
N ALA A 224 28.52 -21.09 -15.07
CA ALA A 224 29.45 -22.18 -14.70
C ALA A 224 30.21 -21.81 -13.41
N ASP A 225 30.58 -22.75 -12.53
CA ASP A 225 31.44 -22.44 -11.36
C ASP A 225 32.96 -22.48 -11.73
N ALA A 226 33.96 -21.99 -10.98
CA ALA A 226 34.13 -21.67 -9.55
C ALA A 226 34.11 -20.17 -9.16
N GLU A 227 34.01 -19.21 -10.08
CA GLU A 227 33.60 -17.83 -9.74
C GLU A 227 32.48 -17.29 -10.66
N GLY A 228 32.00 -18.10 -11.61
CA GLY A 228 30.87 -17.78 -12.51
C GLY A 228 29.48 -18.05 -11.91
N LYS A 229 29.32 -17.69 -10.62
CA LYS A 229 28.08 -17.45 -9.87
C LYS A 229 27.01 -18.57 -9.85
N GLY A 230 27.40 -19.81 -10.10
CA GLY A 230 26.59 -21.02 -9.93
C GLY A 230 25.72 -21.39 -11.13
N ALA A 231 25.36 -22.67 -11.25
CA ALA A 231 24.46 -23.17 -12.29
C ALA A 231 23.10 -22.47 -12.20
N LEU A 232 22.63 -21.91 -13.32
CA LEU A 232 21.31 -21.28 -13.47
C LEU A 232 20.20 -22.35 -13.41
N ASP A 233 19.32 -22.28 -12.41
CA ASP A 233 18.07 -23.05 -12.40
C ASP A 233 16.94 -22.19 -12.96
N LEU A 234 16.94 -22.00 -14.28
CA LEU A 234 16.04 -21.10 -14.99
C LEU A 234 14.58 -21.58 -14.91
N LYS A 235 13.72 -20.74 -14.35
CA LYS A 235 12.26 -20.95 -14.36
C LYS A 235 11.53 -20.04 -15.33
N ASP A 236 12.02 -18.82 -15.52
CA ASP A 236 11.35 -17.78 -16.30
C ASP A 236 12.32 -16.67 -16.76
N ILE A 237 11.95 -15.94 -17.82
CA ILE A 237 12.72 -14.84 -18.42
C ILE A 237 11.76 -13.67 -18.69
N ALA A 238 12.15 -12.44 -18.38
CA ALA A 238 11.39 -11.25 -18.77
C ALA A 238 12.32 -10.12 -19.26
N GLN A 239 11.83 -9.32 -20.21
CA GLN A 239 12.52 -8.11 -20.69
C GLN A 239 11.94 -6.85 -20.06
N SER A 240 12.79 -5.87 -19.73
CA SER A 240 12.33 -4.57 -19.22
C SER A 240 11.62 -3.76 -20.31
N ALA A 241 10.78 -2.82 -19.89
CA ALA A 241 10.00 -1.99 -20.80
C ALA A 241 10.83 -1.06 -21.70
N ASP A 242 12.09 -0.80 -21.35
CA ASP A 242 13.02 -0.05 -22.20
C ASP A 242 13.90 -0.98 -23.07
N GLY A 243 13.73 -2.29 -22.97
CA GLY A 243 14.49 -3.31 -23.68
C GLY A 243 15.98 -3.39 -23.29
N LYS A 244 16.42 -2.69 -22.24
CA LYS A 244 17.84 -2.65 -21.84
C LYS A 244 18.22 -3.68 -20.80
N ARG A 245 17.24 -4.27 -20.11
CA ARG A 245 17.47 -5.28 -19.08
C ARG A 245 16.74 -6.58 -19.41
N ILE A 246 17.32 -7.68 -18.98
CA ILE A 246 16.71 -9.01 -18.97
C ILE A 246 16.75 -9.51 -17.54
N ALA A 247 15.60 -9.84 -16.97
CA ALA A 247 15.52 -10.50 -15.68
C ALA A 247 15.30 -12.01 -15.88
N VAL A 248 15.93 -12.82 -15.03
CA VAL A 248 15.71 -14.27 -14.99
C VAL A 248 15.32 -14.72 -13.60
N ALA A 249 14.29 -15.55 -13.51
CA ALA A 249 13.93 -16.26 -12.28
C ALA A 249 14.84 -17.48 -12.15
N ASP A 250 15.88 -17.37 -11.31
CA ASP A 250 16.84 -18.43 -11.00
C ASP A 250 16.49 -19.05 -9.64
N ALA A 251 15.91 -20.25 -9.64
CA ALA A 251 15.49 -20.90 -8.40
C ALA A 251 16.66 -21.25 -7.46
N ALA A 252 17.91 -21.20 -7.94
CA ALA A 252 19.09 -21.41 -7.11
C ALA A 252 19.63 -20.12 -6.48
N TYR A 253 19.40 -18.94 -7.09
CA TYR A 253 20.03 -17.67 -6.68
C TYR A 253 19.08 -16.45 -6.64
N GLY A 254 17.78 -16.64 -6.79
CA GLY A 254 16.78 -15.57 -6.79
C GLY A 254 16.56 -14.95 -8.18
N THR A 255 16.15 -13.68 -8.22
CA THR A 255 15.96 -12.97 -9.50
C THR A 255 17.26 -12.27 -9.90
N ARG A 256 17.88 -12.69 -11.01
CA ARG A 256 19.07 -12.00 -11.55
C ARG A 256 18.64 -10.98 -12.59
N LEU A 257 19.27 -9.80 -12.55
CA LEU A 257 19.08 -8.74 -13.54
C LEU A 257 20.34 -8.62 -14.39
N LEU A 258 20.17 -8.67 -15.71
CA LEU A 258 21.24 -8.68 -16.69
C LEU A 258 21.11 -7.48 -17.64
N ASP A 259 22.23 -7.00 -18.15
CA ASP A 259 22.25 -6.09 -19.29
C ASP A 259 21.87 -6.84 -20.57
N ALA A 260 20.94 -6.30 -21.35
CA ALA A 260 20.48 -6.97 -22.56
C ALA A 260 21.49 -6.91 -23.72
N GLY A 261 22.46 -5.98 -23.67
CA GLY A 261 23.48 -5.78 -24.68
C GLY A 261 24.61 -6.80 -24.66
N ASP A 262 24.92 -7.38 -23.50
CA ASP A 262 26.02 -8.36 -23.35
C ASP A 262 25.72 -9.51 -22.37
N LEU A 263 24.57 -9.51 -21.69
CA LEU A 263 24.15 -10.47 -20.66
C LEU A 263 25.02 -10.47 -19.39
N ALA A 264 25.84 -9.43 -19.17
CA ALA A 264 26.53 -9.21 -17.91
C ALA A 264 25.52 -8.89 -16.79
N ASP A 265 25.89 -9.16 -15.54
CA ASP A 265 25.05 -8.79 -14.40
C ASP A 265 24.92 -7.27 -14.33
N ALA A 266 23.70 -6.77 -14.11
CA ALA A 266 23.48 -5.35 -13.90
C ALA A 266 24.25 -4.86 -12.65
N PRO A 267 24.72 -3.60 -12.63
CA PRO A 267 25.49 -3.07 -11.50
C PRO A 267 24.75 -3.13 -10.17
N ALA A 268 23.43 -2.92 -10.20
CA ALA A 268 22.53 -3.09 -9.07
C ALA A 268 21.60 -4.27 -9.36
N GLY A 269 21.52 -5.20 -8.41
CA GLY A 269 20.58 -6.32 -8.43
C GLY A 269 19.41 -6.05 -7.50
N TYR A 270 18.34 -6.83 -7.67
CA TYR A 270 17.22 -6.77 -6.74
C TYR A 270 17.59 -7.35 -5.38
N GLN A 271 16.86 -6.92 -4.34
CA GLN A 271 16.96 -7.51 -3.01
C GLN A 271 16.73 -9.03 -3.07
N PRO A 272 17.41 -9.82 -2.21
CA PRO A 272 17.17 -11.25 -2.13
C PRO A 272 15.68 -11.58 -1.93
N LEU A 273 15.26 -12.74 -2.42
CA LEU A 273 13.96 -13.28 -2.03
C LEU A 273 13.97 -13.62 -0.52
N PRO A 274 12.80 -13.71 0.13
CA PRO A 274 12.69 -14.14 1.51
C PRO A 274 13.42 -15.47 1.77
N ASP A 275 13.94 -15.64 2.99
CA ASP A 275 14.70 -16.83 3.36
C ASP A 275 13.92 -18.12 3.08
N GLY A 276 14.53 -19.02 2.31
CA GLY A 276 13.93 -20.29 1.91
C GLY A 276 13.03 -20.24 0.68
N ALA A 277 12.67 -19.05 0.18
CA ALA A 277 11.92 -18.89 -1.06
C ALA A 277 12.83 -19.11 -2.29
N LYS A 278 12.28 -19.75 -3.33
CA LYS A 278 12.99 -19.99 -4.60
C LYS A 278 12.27 -19.30 -5.74
N ALA A 279 13.01 -18.56 -6.58
CA ALA A 279 12.41 -17.86 -7.71
C ALA A 279 11.67 -18.82 -8.65
N SER A 280 10.47 -18.45 -9.07
CA SER A 280 9.67 -19.23 -10.02
C SER A 280 9.26 -18.45 -11.26
N ALA A 281 8.98 -17.15 -11.13
CA ALA A 281 8.51 -16.33 -12.24
C ALA A 281 9.05 -14.90 -12.12
N VAL A 282 9.09 -14.18 -13.24
CA VAL A 282 9.44 -12.76 -13.26
C VAL A 282 8.69 -12.05 -14.39
N ALA A 283 8.19 -10.84 -14.15
CA ALA A 283 7.56 -10.03 -15.19
C ALA A 283 7.75 -8.54 -14.90
N PHE A 284 8.09 -7.76 -15.92
CA PHE A 284 8.11 -6.30 -15.85
C PHE A 284 6.74 -5.73 -16.23
N SER A 285 6.33 -4.63 -15.60
CA SER A 285 5.15 -3.89 -16.01
C SER A 285 5.38 -3.20 -17.35
N GLY A 286 4.32 -3.06 -18.15
CA GLY A 286 4.43 -2.47 -19.50
C GLY A 286 4.74 -0.97 -19.50
N ASP A 287 4.46 -0.26 -18.40
CA ASP A 287 4.85 1.14 -18.19
C ASP A 287 6.31 1.30 -17.71
N GLY A 288 6.98 0.19 -17.37
CA GLY A 288 8.34 0.17 -16.87
C GLY A 288 8.52 0.61 -15.41
N GLU A 289 7.43 0.82 -14.66
CA GLU A 289 7.49 1.27 -13.27
C GLU A 289 7.84 0.13 -12.30
N TYR A 290 7.35 -1.09 -12.55
CA TYR A 290 7.43 -2.21 -11.62
C TYR A 290 8.07 -3.47 -12.21
N VAL A 291 8.58 -4.30 -11.30
CA VAL A 291 8.89 -5.70 -11.53
C VAL A 291 8.12 -6.56 -10.52
N ALA A 292 7.48 -7.61 -11.02
CA ALA A 292 6.90 -8.69 -10.23
C ALA A 292 7.86 -9.88 -10.20
N ARG A 293 8.10 -10.43 -9.02
CA ARG A 293 9.02 -11.55 -8.78
C ARG A 293 8.28 -12.63 -8.01
N GLY A 294 7.94 -13.71 -8.71
CA GLY A 294 7.26 -14.86 -8.16
C GLY A 294 8.23 -15.85 -7.54
N ALA A 295 7.80 -16.50 -6.47
CA ALA A 295 8.56 -17.49 -5.75
C ALA A 295 7.71 -18.71 -5.37
N VAL A 296 8.41 -19.80 -5.06
CA VAL A 296 7.90 -20.93 -4.29
C VAL A 296 8.45 -20.79 -2.89
N ALA A 297 7.59 -20.52 -1.92
CA ALA A 297 7.93 -20.51 -0.51
C ALA A 297 7.02 -21.49 0.28
N SER A 298 7.19 -21.52 1.60
CA SER A 298 6.37 -22.36 2.49
C SER A 298 5.86 -21.56 3.67
N GLY A 299 4.65 -21.89 4.12
CA GLY A 299 4.01 -21.18 5.24
C GLY A 299 3.70 -19.73 4.86
N SER A 300 3.91 -18.81 5.80
CA SER A 300 3.61 -17.38 5.65
C SER A 300 4.71 -16.56 4.97
N THR A 301 5.58 -17.23 4.23
CA THR A 301 6.67 -16.57 3.50
C THR A 301 6.11 -16.04 2.19
N ALA A 302 6.47 -14.81 1.79
CA ALA A 302 5.95 -14.22 0.57
C ALA A 302 6.33 -15.04 -0.68
N ASP A 303 5.33 -15.29 -1.53
CA ASP A 303 5.44 -16.02 -2.80
C ASP A 303 5.43 -15.06 -4.00
N LEU A 304 5.14 -13.78 -3.77
CA LEU A 304 5.18 -12.75 -4.80
C LEU A 304 5.67 -11.43 -4.18
N LEU A 305 6.63 -10.82 -4.87
CA LEU A 305 7.17 -9.52 -4.53
C LEU A 305 6.94 -8.56 -5.70
N ILE A 306 6.41 -7.36 -5.42
CA ILE A 306 6.26 -6.28 -6.41
C ILE A 306 7.03 -5.06 -5.93
N GLN A 307 7.90 -4.52 -6.76
CA GLN A 307 8.76 -3.38 -6.42
C GLN A 307 9.13 -2.57 -7.65
N PRO A 308 9.78 -1.39 -7.51
CA PRO A 308 10.25 -0.64 -8.67
C PRO A 308 11.15 -1.46 -9.60
N ALA A 309 10.98 -1.26 -10.91
CA ALA A 309 11.76 -1.95 -11.93
C ALA A 309 13.25 -1.57 -11.88
N ASP A 310 13.57 -0.35 -11.45
CA ASP A 310 14.95 0.05 -11.17
C ASP A 310 15.35 -0.37 -9.74
N PRO A 311 16.25 -1.36 -9.56
CA PRO A 311 16.71 -1.74 -8.23
C PRO A 311 17.43 -0.60 -7.48
N ALA A 312 17.91 0.43 -8.16
CA ALA A 312 18.57 1.57 -7.53
C ALA A 312 17.61 2.48 -6.75
N ASP A 313 16.30 2.40 -6.99
CA ASP A 313 15.27 3.15 -6.26
C ASP A 313 15.30 2.80 -4.75
N GLY A 314 15.55 1.53 -4.43
CA GLY A 314 15.72 1.07 -3.05
C GLY A 314 14.43 0.98 -2.23
N THR A 315 13.26 1.30 -2.81
CA THR A 315 11.96 1.05 -2.16
C THR A 315 11.78 -0.43 -1.85
N ALA A 316 11.31 -0.72 -0.63
CA ALA A 316 11.03 -2.08 -0.19
C ALA A 316 9.92 -2.73 -1.04
N PRO A 317 10.03 -4.02 -1.36
CA PRO A 317 8.99 -4.72 -2.08
C PRO A 317 7.68 -4.79 -1.29
N MET A 318 6.58 -4.70 -2.02
CA MET A 318 5.29 -5.20 -1.57
C MET A 318 5.34 -6.73 -1.57
N GLU A 319 4.93 -7.35 -0.47
CA GLU A 319 5.02 -8.79 -0.27
C GLU A 319 3.63 -9.41 -0.16
N PHE A 320 3.40 -10.46 -0.96
CA PHE A 320 2.15 -11.22 -0.98
C PHE A 320 2.47 -12.69 -0.70
N ALA A 321 1.84 -13.25 0.34
CA ALA A 321 1.87 -14.68 0.64
C ALA A 321 0.54 -15.30 0.21
N PHE A 322 0.57 -16.34 -0.62
CA PHE A 322 -0.65 -17.05 -0.98
C PHE A 322 -0.84 -18.18 0.03
N GLU A 323 -1.86 -18.06 0.88
CA GLU A 323 -2.13 -19.04 1.92
C GLU A 323 -3.51 -19.69 1.74
N GLY A 324 -3.52 -21.01 1.58
CA GLY A 324 -4.71 -21.83 1.78
C GLY A 324 -5.32 -22.40 0.50
N ALA A 325 -6.40 -23.16 0.69
CA ALA A 325 -7.01 -23.96 -0.37
C ALA A 325 -7.77 -23.14 -1.42
N LEU A 326 -7.87 -21.83 -1.26
CA LEU A 326 -8.60 -20.92 -2.17
C LEU A 326 -7.68 -20.02 -2.99
N ASP A 327 -6.41 -19.90 -2.61
CA ASP A 327 -5.46 -18.95 -3.20
C ASP A 327 -4.19 -19.63 -3.75
N GLY A 328 -4.05 -20.94 -3.53
CA GLY A 328 -2.81 -21.63 -3.80
C GLY A 328 -1.75 -21.33 -2.74
N THR A 329 -0.51 -21.72 -3.04
CA THR A 329 0.62 -21.73 -2.09
C THR A 329 1.96 -21.36 -2.71
N ARG A 330 1.97 -21.05 -4.02
CA ARG A 330 3.19 -20.73 -4.78
C ARG A 330 2.82 -20.16 -6.14
N ILE A 331 3.65 -19.25 -6.66
CA ILE A 331 3.54 -18.81 -8.06
C ILE A 331 4.15 -19.85 -9.00
N VAL A 332 3.43 -20.20 -10.07
CA VAL A 332 3.92 -21.15 -11.08
C VAL A 332 4.95 -20.49 -12.01
N PRO A 333 5.92 -21.26 -12.57
CA PRO A 333 6.82 -20.71 -13.58
C PRO A 333 6.08 -20.15 -14.80
N GLN A 334 6.52 -19.00 -15.33
CA GLN A 334 5.84 -18.25 -16.41
C GLN A 334 4.40 -17.82 -16.05
N GLY A 335 4.07 -17.83 -14.75
CA GLY A 335 2.74 -17.54 -14.25
C GLY A 335 2.45 -16.06 -14.01
N LEU A 336 3.34 -15.14 -14.40
CA LEU A 336 3.16 -13.70 -14.19
C LEU A 336 2.99 -12.98 -15.53
N GLY A 337 2.09 -12.00 -15.57
CA GLY A 337 1.92 -11.14 -16.74
C GLY A 337 1.24 -9.83 -16.38
N TRP A 338 1.71 -8.74 -16.96
CA TRP A 338 1.19 -7.40 -16.68
C TRP A 338 0.27 -6.88 -17.78
N ALA A 339 -0.70 -6.06 -17.39
CA ALA A 339 -1.32 -5.13 -18.32
C ALA A 339 -0.29 -4.12 -18.84
N LYS A 340 -0.43 -3.71 -20.09
CA LYS A 340 0.49 -2.79 -20.77
C LYS A 340 0.61 -1.44 -20.06
N ASP A 341 -0.47 -0.99 -19.42
CA ASP A 341 -0.51 0.26 -18.65
C ASP A 341 0.00 0.12 -17.21
N GLY A 342 0.48 -1.07 -16.80
CA GLY A 342 0.96 -1.34 -15.45
C GLY A 342 -0.14 -1.40 -14.37
N SER A 343 -1.41 -1.19 -14.74
CA SER A 343 -2.51 -1.07 -13.76
C SER A 343 -2.86 -2.40 -13.06
N ARG A 344 -2.49 -3.53 -13.66
CA ARG A 344 -2.84 -4.87 -13.20
C ARG A 344 -1.71 -5.85 -13.46
N LEU A 345 -1.40 -6.64 -12.44
CA LEU A 345 -0.63 -7.87 -12.52
C LEU A 345 -1.59 -9.06 -12.48
N PHE A 346 -1.41 -9.99 -13.40
CA PHE A 346 -2.04 -11.29 -13.39
C PHE A 346 -1.02 -12.31 -12.88
N ALA A 347 -1.41 -13.11 -11.90
CA ALA A 347 -0.55 -14.12 -11.30
C ALA A 347 -1.27 -15.46 -11.22
N VAL A 348 -0.63 -16.52 -11.72
CA VAL A 348 -1.12 -17.89 -11.61
C VAL A 348 -0.45 -18.58 -10.42
N ALA A 349 -1.25 -18.92 -9.43
CA ALA A 349 -0.82 -19.67 -8.25
C ALA A 349 -1.23 -21.14 -8.35
N SER A 350 -0.53 -22.02 -7.62
CA SER A 350 -0.89 -23.44 -7.49
C SER A 350 -0.71 -23.97 -6.07
N ASP A 351 -1.34 -25.10 -5.76
CA ASP A 351 -1.14 -25.83 -4.50
C ASP A 351 -0.04 -26.91 -4.62
N GLY A 352 0.46 -27.13 -5.84
CA GLY A 352 1.34 -28.25 -6.20
C GLY A 352 0.67 -29.63 -6.24
N GLY A 353 -0.63 -29.71 -5.93
CA GLY A 353 -1.48 -30.89 -6.05
C GLY A 353 -2.34 -30.92 -7.31
N GLY A 354 -2.19 -29.92 -8.19
CA GLY A 354 -2.86 -29.81 -9.48
C GLY A 354 -3.97 -28.75 -9.54
N ASN A 355 -4.26 -28.05 -8.44
CA ASN A 355 -5.18 -26.91 -8.49
C ASN A 355 -4.42 -25.63 -8.85
N HIS A 356 -5.08 -24.76 -9.61
CA HIS A 356 -4.52 -23.50 -10.08
C HIS A 356 -5.53 -22.37 -9.92
N TRP A 357 -5.03 -21.16 -9.67
CA TRP A 357 -5.82 -19.95 -9.50
C TRP A 357 -5.21 -18.80 -10.28
N LEU A 358 -6.05 -17.99 -10.92
CA LEU A 358 -5.68 -16.72 -11.52
C LEU A 358 -6.02 -15.61 -10.52
N HIS A 359 -5.00 -14.91 -10.07
CA HIS A 359 -5.10 -13.72 -9.23
C HIS A 359 -5.02 -12.49 -10.09
N VAL A 360 -5.96 -11.57 -9.90
CA VAL A 360 -5.87 -10.21 -10.43
C VAL A 360 -5.41 -9.31 -9.30
N ILE A 361 -4.16 -8.89 -9.39
CA ILE A 361 -3.54 -8.01 -8.42
C ILE A 361 -3.50 -6.66 -9.09
N GLN A 362 -4.29 -5.73 -8.56
CA GLN A 362 -4.00 -4.33 -8.78
C GLN A 362 -2.90 -4.03 -7.77
N PRO A 363 -1.63 -3.83 -8.19
CA PRO A 363 -0.70 -3.24 -7.27
C PRO A 363 -1.38 -1.96 -6.79
N PRO A 364 -1.38 -1.65 -5.49
CA PRO A 364 -1.85 -0.34 -5.08
C PRO A 364 -1.06 0.64 -5.94
N ALA A 365 -1.74 1.43 -6.77
CA ALA A 365 -1.10 2.56 -7.46
C ALA A 365 -0.23 3.20 -6.40
N ALA A 366 1.11 3.15 -6.55
CA ALA A 366 2.10 3.43 -5.50
C ALA A 366 1.45 4.16 -4.33
N GLN A 367 1.12 3.48 -3.21
CA GLN A 367 0.32 4.14 -2.16
C GLN A 367 0.91 5.51 -1.90
N TYR A 368 0.12 6.54 -2.18
CA TYR A 368 0.62 7.88 -2.31
C TYR A 368 0.95 8.42 -0.92
N ASP A 369 2.01 9.22 -0.84
CA ASP A 369 2.42 9.81 0.42
C ASP A 369 1.33 10.73 0.96
N SER A 370 1.18 10.68 2.28
CA SER A 370 0.23 11.49 3.03
C SER A 370 0.94 12.23 4.12
N ARG A 371 0.57 13.49 4.33
CA ARG A 371 1.24 14.36 5.31
C ARG A 371 0.31 15.42 5.84
N PHE A 372 0.38 15.67 7.15
CA PHE A 372 -0.22 16.87 7.72
C PHE A 372 0.63 18.08 7.31
N THR A 373 -0.03 19.16 6.87
CA THR A 373 0.65 20.40 6.48
C THR A 373 0.15 21.60 7.26
N GLY A 374 1.09 22.51 7.53
CA GLY A 374 0.84 23.67 8.39
C GLY A 374 0.81 23.32 9.88
N ALA A 375 0.70 24.37 10.70
CA ALA A 375 0.51 24.21 12.15
C ALA A 375 -0.97 23.97 12.46
N LEU A 376 -1.25 23.12 13.44
CA LEU A 376 -2.59 22.98 13.99
C LEU A 376 -3.03 24.30 14.65
N THR A 377 -4.30 24.63 14.52
CA THR A 377 -4.89 25.83 15.13
C THR A 377 -6.16 25.48 15.90
N THR A 378 -6.50 26.29 16.90
CA THR A 378 -7.67 26.06 17.76
C THR A 378 -8.72 27.15 17.60
N THR A 379 -9.97 26.81 17.83
CA THR A 379 -11.06 27.77 18.01
C THR A 379 -12.01 27.27 19.11
N PRO A 380 -12.22 28.05 20.18
CA PRO A 380 -11.58 29.33 20.49
C PRO A 380 -10.06 29.20 20.71
N THR A 381 -9.32 30.32 20.65
CA THR A 381 -7.85 30.34 20.82
C THR A 381 -7.42 29.85 22.21
N GLN A 382 -8.20 30.15 23.24
CA GLN A 382 -8.03 29.61 24.57
C GLN A 382 -9.10 28.55 24.83
N ALA A 383 -8.68 27.32 25.10
CA ALA A 383 -9.58 26.25 25.49
C ALA A 383 -10.10 26.51 26.91
N VAL A 384 -11.39 26.24 27.12
CA VAL A 384 -12.07 26.43 28.40
C VAL A 384 -12.82 25.14 28.72
N VAL A 385 -12.77 24.73 29.99
CA VAL A 385 -13.43 23.51 30.43
C VAL A 385 -14.94 23.57 30.19
N GLY A 386 -15.48 22.52 29.55
CA GLY A 386 -16.89 22.40 29.20
C GLY A 386 -17.35 23.19 27.98
N GLU A 387 -16.45 23.87 27.26
CA GLU A 387 -16.74 24.53 25.99
C GLU A 387 -16.28 23.68 24.78
N PRO A 388 -16.98 23.75 23.64
CA PRO A 388 -16.52 23.14 22.41
C PRO A 388 -15.18 23.73 21.94
N LEU A 389 -14.23 22.84 21.67
CA LEU A 389 -12.94 23.11 21.10
C LEU A 389 -12.87 22.50 19.69
N GLY A 390 -12.57 23.34 18.70
CA GLY A 390 -12.26 22.90 17.34
C GLY A 390 -10.76 22.97 17.07
N ILE A 391 -10.15 21.84 16.75
CA ILE A 391 -8.76 21.72 16.29
C ILE A 391 -8.77 21.59 14.77
N ARG A 392 -8.16 22.55 14.08
CA ARG A 392 -8.10 22.60 12.61
C ARG A 392 -6.70 22.28 12.11
N GLY A 393 -6.66 21.55 11.01
CA GLY A 393 -5.44 21.25 10.28
C GLY A 393 -5.71 20.98 8.80
N LYS A 394 -4.65 20.63 8.08
CA LYS A 394 -4.71 20.23 6.68
C LYS A 394 -3.99 18.89 6.52
N LEU A 395 -4.62 17.96 5.81
CA LEU A 395 -4.05 16.70 5.37
C LEU A 395 -3.87 16.79 3.86
N GLU A 396 -2.64 16.68 3.39
CA GLU A 396 -2.33 16.55 1.97
C GLU A 396 -2.18 15.07 1.62
N LEU A 397 -2.86 14.70 0.54
CA LEU A 397 -2.87 13.38 -0.05
C LEU A 397 -2.32 13.55 -1.47
N ASP A 398 -1.18 12.91 -1.77
CA ASP A 398 -0.66 12.89 -3.13
C ASP A 398 -1.51 11.96 -4.01
N GLY A 399 -1.42 12.11 -5.33
CA GLY A 399 -2.11 11.22 -6.26
C GLY A 399 -3.62 11.52 -6.44
N PRO A 400 -4.40 10.53 -6.89
CA PRO A 400 -5.82 10.70 -7.18
C PRO A 400 -6.64 10.85 -5.89
N ALA A 401 -7.69 11.68 -5.96
CA ALA A 401 -8.57 11.91 -4.82
C ALA A 401 -9.25 10.60 -4.35
N PRO A 402 -9.36 10.36 -3.02
CA PRO A 402 -10.05 9.20 -2.47
C PRO A 402 -11.51 9.09 -2.94
N ALA A 403 -11.99 7.86 -3.16
CA ALA A 403 -13.38 7.60 -3.55
C ALA A 403 -14.41 7.94 -2.44
N GLU A 404 -14.00 7.86 -1.17
CA GLU A 404 -14.78 8.29 -0.01
C GLU A 404 -13.98 9.32 0.82
N PRO A 405 -14.65 10.25 1.53
CA PRO A 405 -13.96 11.19 2.40
C PRO A 405 -13.19 10.45 3.50
N VAL A 406 -11.86 10.61 3.50
CA VAL A 406 -10.97 10.04 4.52
C VAL A 406 -11.22 10.69 5.89
N LYS A 407 -10.72 10.04 6.94
CA LYS A 407 -10.93 10.47 8.33
C LYS A 407 -9.60 10.64 9.05
N VAL A 408 -9.50 11.71 9.83
CA VAL A 408 -8.44 11.91 10.82
C VAL A 408 -8.98 11.50 12.18
N THR A 409 -8.30 10.57 12.84
CA THR A 409 -8.62 10.18 14.22
C THR A 409 -7.80 11.03 15.18
N ALA A 410 -8.29 11.19 16.41
CA ALA A 410 -7.61 11.96 17.43
C ALA A 410 -7.78 11.31 18.80
N VAL A 411 -6.74 11.43 19.63
CA VAL A 411 -6.79 11.10 21.04
C VAL A 411 -6.34 12.30 21.85
N ARG A 412 -6.94 12.49 23.03
CA ARG A 412 -6.56 13.50 24.02
C ARG A 412 -5.93 12.79 25.21
N GLU A 413 -4.74 13.22 25.62
CA GLU A 413 -4.11 12.82 26.87
C GLU A 413 -4.17 14.00 27.85
N ASP A 414 -4.75 13.75 29.01
CA ASP A 414 -4.83 14.69 30.12
C ASP A 414 -4.50 13.97 31.45
N ALA A 415 -4.67 14.65 32.58
CA ALA A 415 -4.35 14.09 33.89
C ALA A 415 -5.15 12.83 34.28
N ASP A 416 -6.30 12.57 33.64
CA ASP A 416 -7.12 11.37 33.87
C ASP A 416 -6.78 10.23 32.88
N GLY A 417 -5.85 10.46 31.93
CA GLY A 417 -5.33 9.49 30.97
C GLY A 417 -5.68 9.82 29.52
N THR A 418 -5.58 8.81 28.65
CA THR A 418 -5.89 8.94 27.22
C THR A 418 -7.38 8.69 26.96
N GLN A 419 -8.04 9.62 26.26
CA GLN A 419 -9.42 9.53 25.80
C GLN A 419 -9.49 9.62 24.27
N GLU A 420 -10.38 8.83 23.66
CA GLU A 420 -10.65 8.94 22.23
C GLU A 420 -11.50 10.18 21.92
N VAL A 421 -11.15 10.88 20.84
CA VAL A 421 -11.90 12.01 20.31
C VAL A 421 -12.56 11.59 19.00
N ALA A 422 -13.76 12.10 18.73
CA ALA A 422 -14.49 11.76 17.51
C ALA A 422 -13.67 12.07 16.24
N ALA A 423 -13.63 11.10 15.33
CA ALA A 423 -12.89 11.25 14.08
C ALA A 423 -13.49 12.36 13.19
N ALA A 424 -12.62 13.17 12.60
CA ALA A 424 -12.98 14.24 11.69
C ALA A 424 -12.94 13.77 10.24
N LYS A 425 -13.95 14.13 9.45
CA LYS A 425 -13.89 13.98 7.99
C LYS A 425 -12.96 15.03 7.40
N VAL A 426 -12.18 14.62 6.40
CA VAL A 426 -11.33 15.52 5.60
C VAL A 426 -12.14 16.00 4.40
N ALA A 427 -12.14 17.31 4.17
CA ALA A 427 -12.78 17.94 3.02
C ALA A 427 -11.92 17.76 1.75
N ALA A 428 -12.52 18.04 0.59
CA ALA A 428 -11.84 17.87 -0.70
C ALA A 428 -10.59 18.75 -0.88
N ASP A 429 -10.46 19.85 -0.11
CA ASP A 429 -9.28 20.72 -0.09
C ASP A 429 -8.22 20.28 0.95
N GLY A 430 -8.42 19.13 1.59
CA GLY A 430 -7.56 18.59 2.63
C GLY A 430 -7.84 19.15 4.03
N SER A 431 -8.75 20.12 4.18
CA SER A 431 -9.05 20.70 5.49
C SER A 431 -9.87 19.76 6.37
N PHE A 432 -9.62 19.78 7.68
CA PHE A 432 -10.43 19.04 8.66
C PHE A 432 -10.60 19.83 9.95
N THR A 433 -11.62 19.48 10.74
CA THR A 433 -11.84 20.03 12.08
C THR A 433 -12.21 18.89 13.04
N VAL A 434 -11.31 18.59 13.97
CA VAL A 434 -11.59 17.71 15.12
C VAL A 434 -12.31 18.52 16.18
N LEU A 435 -13.41 17.97 16.70
CA LEU A 435 -14.22 18.62 17.73
C LEU A 435 -14.11 17.83 19.03
N ASP A 436 -13.88 18.55 20.12
CA ASP A 436 -13.82 18.00 21.47
C ASP A 436 -14.49 18.96 22.48
N VAL A 437 -14.87 18.46 23.65
CA VAL A 437 -15.32 19.26 24.80
C VAL A 437 -14.51 18.83 26.02
N PRO A 438 -13.36 19.48 26.29
CA PRO A 438 -12.52 19.13 27.43
C PRO A 438 -13.29 19.26 28.74
N ASP A 439 -13.23 18.25 29.60
CA ASP A 439 -13.91 18.23 30.90
C ASP A 439 -12.97 18.47 32.09
N ARG A 440 -11.67 18.68 31.81
CA ARG A 440 -10.62 18.92 32.79
C ARG A 440 -9.87 20.23 32.54
N VAL A 441 -9.41 20.85 33.61
CA VAL A 441 -8.53 22.02 33.62
C VAL A 441 -7.07 21.55 33.67
N GLY A 442 -6.19 22.26 32.97
CA GLY A 442 -4.76 21.98 32.90
C GLY A 442 -4.29 21.56 31.50
N GLU A 443 -3.08 21.03 31.44
CA GLU A 443 -2.47 20.61 30.18
C GLU A 443 -3.22 19.43 29.54
N ALA A 444 -3.50 19.55 28.25
CA ALA A 444 -4.06 18.50 27.41
C ALA A 444 -3.24 18.40 26.12
N THR A 445 -2.83 17.17 25.76
CA THR A 445 -2.10 16.88 24.53
C THR A 445 -2.96 16.08 23.58
N TYR A 446 -3.19 16.62 22.38
CA TYR A 446 -3.92 15.95 21.32
C TYR A 446 -2.95 15.33 20.33
N THR A 447 -3.13 14.05 20.00
CA THR A 447 -2.40 13.35 18.93
C THR A 447 -3.38 13.02 17.82
N LEU A 448 -3.14 13.56 16.62
CA LEU A 448 -3.97 13.34 15.43
C LEU A 448 -3.26 12.36 14.49
N ARG A 449 -4.05 11.46 13.91
CA ARG A 449 -3.55 10.36 13.07
C ARG A 449 -4.36 10.23 11.79
N PHE A 450 -3.66 9.89 10.72
CA PHE A 450 -4.26 9.33 9.52
C PHE A 450 -3.65 7.96 9.29
N LEU A 451 -4.46 6.90 9.40
CA LEU A 451 -4.00 5.51 9.34
C LEU A 451 -3.81 4.98 7.91
N GLY A 452 -3.93 5.85 6.90
CA GLY A 452 -3.94 5.46 5.49
C GLY A 452 -5.32 5.00 5.02
N ASP A 453 -5.40 4.74 3.72
CA ASP A 453 -6.51 4.09 3.05
C ASP A 453 -5.99 3.13 1.97
N VAL A 454 -6.87 2.65 1.08
CA VAL A 454 -6.49 1.73 -0.01
C VAL A 454 -5.52 2.37 -1.03
N THR A 455 -5.47 3.69 -1.11
CA THR A 455 -4.72 4.52 -2.06
C THR A 455 -3.57 5.31 -1.43
N HIS A 456 -3.58 5.54 -0.11
CA HIS A 456 -2.70 6.48 0.58
C HIS A 456 -2.07 5.84 1.82
N ARG A 457 -0.77 6.10 2.05
CA ARG A 457 -0.04 5.61 3.23
C ARG A 457 -0.51 6.32 4.51
N PRO A 458 -0.28 5.72 5.70
CA PRO A 458 -0.41 6.45 6.96
C PRO A 458 0.47 7.70 6.98
N ALA A 459 -0.03 8.80 7.53
CA ALA A 459 0.77 10.01 7.76
C ALA A 459 1.46 9.95 9.13
N GLU A 460 2.59 10.65 9.28
CA GLU A 460 3.21 10.85 10.59
C GLU A 460 2.24 11.55 11.55
N ASP A 461 2.14 11.06 12.78
CA ASP A 461 1.30 11.65 13.82
C ASP A 461 1.70 13.10 14.10
N VAL A 462 0.72 13.98 14.28
CA VAL A 462 0.96 15.36 14.72
C VAL A 462 0.34 15.62 16.08
N THR A 463 1.06 16.36 16.91
CA THR A 463 0.65 16.65 18.29
C THR A 463 0.38 18.13 18.51
N LEU A 464 -0.62 18.44 19.33
CA LEU A 464 -0.93 19.78 19.82
C LEU A 464 -1.14 19.74 21.33
N THR A 465 -0.27 20.44 22.07
CA THR A 465 -0.41 20.63 23.52
C THR A 465 -0.97 22.02 23.82
N LEU A 466 -1.96 22.08 24.71
CA LEU A 466 -2.58 23.33 25.15
C LEU A 466 -2.98 23.27 26.63
N ASP A 467 -3.20 24.43 27.24
CA ASP A 467 -3.72 24.55 28.60
C ASP A 467 -5.23 24.84 28.55
N VAL A 468 -6.02 23.98 29.19
CA VAL A 468 -7.47 24.17 29.34
C VAL A 468 -7.73 25.01 30.56
N ALA A 469 -8.28 26.21 30.36
CA ALA A 469 -8.54 27.17 31.43
C ALA A 469 -9.84 26.87 32.17
N LYS A 470 -9.97 27.47 33.36
CA LYS A 470 -11.24 27.53 34.09
C LYS A 470 -12.29 28.32 33.32
N ALA A 471 -13.53 27.87 33.41
CA ALA A 471 -14.72 28.55 32.93
C ALA A 471 -14.91 29.91 33.62
N PRO A 472 -14.91 31.04 32.88
CA PRO A 472 -15.08 32.34 33.49
C PRO A 472 -16.50 32.51 34.04
N THR A 473 -16.60 33.26 35.14
CA THR A 473 -17.88 33.65 35.73
C THR A 473 -18.08 35.16 35.69
N SER A 474 -19.33 35.60 35.75
CA SER A 474 -19.65 37.02 35.86
C SER A 474 -20.79 37.26 36.85
N ILE A 475 -20.70 38.37 37.59
CA ILE A 475 -21.74 38.80 38.53
C ILE A 475 -22.35 40.09 37.98
N ALA A 476 -23.66 40.11 37.78
CA ALA A 476 -24.43 41.31 37.52
C ALA A 476 -25.19 41.71 38.79
N LEU A 477 -25.19 43.01 39.12
CA LEU A 477 -25.89 43.57 40.27
C LEU A 477 -26.90 44.63 39.83
N THR A 478 -28.06 44.62 40.47
CA THR A 478 -29.10 45.64 40.37
C THR A 478 -29.38 46.17 41.76
N ALA A 479 -29.01 47.42 41.99
CA ALA A 479 -29.19 48.11 43.25
C ALA A 479 -29.99 49.41 43.05
N PRO A 480 -30.76 49.86 44.06
CA PRO A 480 -31.41 51.16 44.00
C PRO A 480 -30.38 52.30 44.04
N ALA A 481 -30.66 53.40 43.35
CA ALA A 481 -29.79 54.58 43.39
C ALA A 481 -29.75 55.23 44.79
N GLU A 482 -30.90 55.22 45.47
CA GLU A 482 -31.06 55.74 46.84
C GLU A 482 -31.86 54.77 47.71
N ALA A 483 -31.58 54.75 49.01
CA ALA A 483 -32.29 53.96 50.01
C ALA A 483 -32.38 54.72 51.33
N THR A 484 -33.44 54.52 52.12
CA THR A 484 -33.55 55.11 53.46
C THR A 484 -32.97 54.17 54.51
N ARG A 485 -32.51 54.71 55.64
CA ARG A 485 -31.98 53.87 56.75
C ARG A 485 -33.04 52.95 57.36
N GLU A 486 -34.31 53.37 57.36
CA GLU A 486 -35.42 52.54 57.87
C GLU A 486 -35.88 51.51 56.83
N GLY A 487 -35.85 51.86 55.54
CA GLY A 487 -36.27 50.98 54.43
C GLY A 487 -35.23 49.93 54.04
N GLY A 488 -33.96 50.14 54.39
CA GLY A 488 -32.87 49.24 54.06
C GLY A 488 -32.53 49.24 52.57
N VAL A 489 -31.55 48.41 52.22
CA VAL A 489 -31.06 48.21 50.86
C VAL A 489 -31.35 46.77 50.45
N GLU A 490 -32.05 46.59 49.34
CA GLU A 490 -32.19 45.29 48.66
C GLU A 490 -31.42 45.35 47.34
N ILE A 491 -30.43 44.47 47.17
CA ILE A 491 -29.69 44.30 45.93
C ILE A 491 -30.03 42.92 45.39
N THR A 492 -30.44 42.87 44.13
CA THR A 492 -30.61 41.61 43.40
C THR A 492 -29.46 41.44 42.43
N GLY A 493 -29.12 40.20 42.13
CA GLY A 493 -28.05 39.93 41.17
C GLY A 493 -28.17 38.56 40.53
N LYS A 494 -27.31 38.33 39.55
CA LYS A 494 -27.18 37.05 38.85
C LYS A 494 -25.72 36.69 38.68
N LEU A 495 -25.34 35.50 39.13
CA LEU A 495 -24.08 34.85 38.81
C LEU A 495 -24.30 33.99 37.56
N THR A 496 -23.46 34.17 36.56
CA THR A 496 -23.44 33.34 35.34
C THR A 496 -22.06 32.73 35.16
N GLY A 497 -22.01 31.49 34.66
CA GLY A 497 -20.79 30.81 34.22
C GLY A 497 -20.84 30.60 32.71
N GLN A 498 -19.69 30.66 32.06
CA GLN A 498 -19.49 30.21 30.68
C GLN A 498 -19.11 28.72 30.66
N GLY A 499 -19.44 27.97 29.62
CA GLY A 499 -19.04 26.57 29.47
C GLY A 499 -19.79 25.62 30.39
N ARG A 500 -19.06 24.98 31.30
CA ARG A 500 -19.62 24.04 32.28
C ARG A 500 -20.71 24.74 33.12
N ALA A 501 -21.75 23.99 33.47
CA ALA A 501 -22.78 24.48 34.38
C ALA A 501 -22.20 24.73 35.79
N LEU A 502 -22.59 25.85 36.39
CA LEU A 502 -22.24 26.17 37.78
C LEU A 502 -22.78 25.09 38.74
N PRO A 503 -22.00 24.67 39.76
CA PRO A 503 -22.47 23.73 40.77
C PRO A 503 -23.58 24.33 41.63
N SER A 504 -24.39 23.48 42.25
CA SER A 504 -25.35 23.90 43.25
C SER A 504 -24.68 24.25 44.59
N GLY A 505 -25.33 25.11 45.39
CA GLY A 505 -24.85 25.46 46.73
C GLY A 505 -23.81 26.57 46.81
N ILE A 506 -23.60 27.34 45.74
CA ILE A 506 -22.70 28.50 45.74
C ILE A 506 -23.18 29.56 46.72
N SER A 507 -22.25 30.13 47.48
CA SER A 507 -22.48 31.28 48.37
C SER A 507 -21.50 32.39 48.04
N LEU A 508 -22.02 33.61 47.80
CA LEU A 508 -21.22 34.79 47.45
C LEU A 508 -20.79 35.54 48.70
N LYS A 509 -19.54 36.03 48.69
CA LYS A 509 -19.03 36.93 49.72
C LYS A 509 -19.51 38.35 49.46
N VAL A 510 -20.07 38.98 50.49
CA VAL A 510 -20.66 40.32 50.40
C VAL A 510 -19.99 41.24 51.41
N THR A 511 -19.44 42.36 50.94
CA THR A 511 -18.87 43.40 51.80
C THR A 511 -19.52 44.74 51.51
N ARG A 512 -19.54 45.59 52.55
CA ARG A 512 -20.10 46.93 52.49
C ARG A 512 -19.07 47.93 52.99
N THR A 513 -18.83 48.98 52.22
CA THR A 513 -17.96 50.11 52.58
C THR A 513 -18.81 51.37 52.72
N ASP A 514 -18.77 52.00 53.89
CA ASP A 514 -19.52 53.24 54.15
C ASP A 514 -18.81 54.50 53.61
N ARG A 515 -19.45 55.67 53.75
CA ARG A 515 -18.89 56.95 53.28
C ARG A 515 -17.58 57.37 53.96
N PHE A 516 -17.25 56.76 55.10
CA PHE A 516 -16.02 57.03 55.85
C PHE A 516 -14.92 56.03 55.49
N GLY A 517 -15.17 55.11 54.55
CA GLY A 517 -14.23 54.09 54.13
C GLY A 517 -14.18 52.87 55.07
N ALA A 518 -15.11 52.74 56.02
CA ALA A 518 -15.15 51.58 56.90
C ALA A 518 -15.81 50.40 56.15
N THR A 519 -15.06 49.31 55.96
CA THR A 519 -15.54 48.08 55.31
C THR A 519 -15.93 47.02 56.34
N GLY A 520 -17.09 46.41 56.16
CA GLY A 520 -17.56 45.27 56.95
C GLY A 520 -18.14 44.16 56.08
N GLU A 521 -17.98 42.92 56.51
CA GLU A 521 -18.56 41.75 55.86
C GLU A 521 -20.02 41.56 56.29
N LEU A 522 -20.87 41.19 55.33
CA LEU A 522 -22.28 40.88 55.53
C LEU A 522 -22.50 39.37 55.45
N THR A 523 -23.71 38.91 55.78
CA THR A 523 -24.12 37.53 55.54
C THR A 523 -23.93 37.20 54.04
N SER A 524 -23.28 36.07 53.76
CA SER A 524 -23.08 35.58 52.41
C SER A 524 -24.42 35.38 51.68
N ALA A 525 -24.45 35.67 50.38
CA ALA A 525 -25.66 35.52 49.57
C ALA A 525 -25.70 34.13 48.92
N PRO A 526 -26.67 33.25 49.25
CA PRO A 526 -26.83 31.99 48.55
C PRO A 526 -27.31 32.23 47.12
N VAL A 527 -26.77 31.46 46.18
CA VAL A 527 -27.15 31.51 44.76
C VAL A 527 -28.15 30.40 44.47
N ALA A 528 -29.29 30.76 43.89
CA ALA A 528 -30.30 29.82 43.43
C ALA A 528 -29.82 29.04 42.18
N ALA A 529 -30.50 27.95 41.85
CA ALA A 529 -30.13 27.10 40.70
C ALA A 529 -30.15 27.84 39.35
N ASP A 530 -30.92 28.93 39.23
CA ASP A 530 -30.97 29.78 38.04
C ASP A 530 -29.88 30.88 38.02
N GLY A 531 -28.97 30.87 39.00
CA GLY A 531 -27.90 31.84 39.17
C GLY A 531 -28.32 33.12 39.91
N THR A 532 -29.58 33.29 40.28
CA THR A 532 -30.05 34.52 40.96
C THR A 532 -29.72 34.53 42.45
N PHE A 533 -29.49 35.71 43.01
CA PHE A 533 -29.29 35.90 44.43
C PHE A 533 -29.85 37.25 44.90
N ARG A 534 -30.02 37.39 46.22
CA ARG A 534 -30.49 38.61 46.86
C ARG A 534 -29.67 38.94 48.09
N ILE A 535 -29.42 40.22 48.29
CA ILE A 535 -28.75 40.78 49.45
C ILE A 535 -29.71 41.78 50.09
N LYS A 536 -29.90 41.64 51.40
CA LYS A 536 -30.66 42.60 52.20
C LYS A 536 -29.75 43.14 53.29
N ASP A 537 -29.69 44.46 53.39
CA ASP A 537 -28.88 45.16 54.38
C ASP A 537 -29.64 46.32 55.00
N LEU A 538 -29.33 46.64 56.26
CA LEU A 538 -29.86 47.79 56.97
C LEU A 538 -28.68 48.71 57.38
N PRO A 539 -28.24 49.62 56.49
CA PRO A 539 -27.06 50.44 56.74
C PRO A 539 -27.32 51.47 57.84
N SER A 540 -26.43 51.51 58.85
CA SER A 540 -26.54 52.45 59.98
C SER A 540 -26.05 53.87 59.68
N LYS A 541 -25.24 54.03 58.63
CA LYS A 541 -24.61 55.31 58.23
C LYS A 541 -25.29 55.86 56.97
N ARG A 542 -25.47 57.20 56.94
CA ARG A 542 -25.97 57.93 55.76
C ARG A 542 -24.84 58.21 54.78
N GLY A 543 -25.16 58.43 53.50
CA GLY A 543 -24.24 58.85 52.45
C GLY A 543 -23.94 57.73 51.46
N ARG A 544 -22.85 57.88 50.71
CA ARG A 544 -22.40 56.89 49.72
C ARG A 544 -22.03 55.59 50.42
N THR A 545 -22.64 54.49 50.00
CA THR A 545 -22.33 53.13 50.47
C THR A 545 -22.02 52.26 49.24
N VAL A 546 -20.90 51.55 49.26
CA VAL A 546 -20.48 50.65 48.19
C VAL A 546 -20.65 49.21 48.67
N TYR A 547 -21.36 48.40 47.90
CA TYR A 547 -21.50 46.96 48.12
C TYR A 547 -20.66 46.23 47.09
N ALA A 548 -19.73 45.39 47.56
CA ALA A 548 -18.92 44.52 46.70
C ALA A 548 -19.33 43.07 46.93
N VAL A 549 -19.65 42.37 45.84
CA VAL A 549 -20.08 40.97 45.83
C VAL A 549 -19.04 40.19 45.04
N SER A 550 -18.56 39.08 45.61
CA SER A 550 -17.49 38.28 45.00
C SER A 550 -17.78 36.79 45.10
N TYR A 551 -17.39 36.08 44.04
CA TYR A 551 -17.28 34.64 43.97
C TYR A 551 -15.79 34.30 43.81
N GLU A 552 -15.24 33.49 44.70
CA GLU A 552 -13.80 33.14 44.69
C GLU A 552 -13.44 32.18 43.54
N GLY A 553 -14.43 31.51 42.93
CA GLY A 553 -14.22 30.43 41.96
C GLY A 553 -14.29 29.05 42.61
N ASP A 554 -14.13 28.02 41.77
CA ASP A 554 -13.98 26.63 42.20
C ASP A 554 -12.90 25.91 41.35
N ALA A 555 -12.89 24.58 41.36
CA ALA A 555 -11.92 23.80 40.58
C ALA A 555 -12.04 24.02 39.06
N LEU A 556 -13.25 24.29 38.57
CA LEU A 556 -13.58 24.42 37.14
C LEU A 556 -13.90 25.86 36.75
N HIS A 557 -14.31 26.72 37.68
CA HIS A 557 -14.77 28.08 37.40
C HIS A 557 -13.83 29.14 37.99
N SER A 558 -13.55 30.21 37.24
CA SER A 558 -12.78 31.34 37.75
C SER A 558 -13.63 32.23 38.65
N GLY A 559 -12.99 32.90 39.61
CA GLY A 559 -13.66 33.90 40.44
C GLY A 559 -14.11 35.12 39.64
N SER A 560 -15.08 35.86 40.20
CA SER A 560 -15.58 37.12 39.67
C SER A 560 -16.11 38.02 40.77
N SER A 561 -16.17 39.32 40.51
CA SER A 561 -16.68 40.30 41.46
C SER A 561 -17.41 41.45 40.77
N ALA A 562 -18.38 42.03 41.45
CA ALA A 562 -19.07 43.23 41.01
C ALA A 562 -19.34 44.17 42.18
N GLU A 563 -19.48 45.46 41.88
CA GLU A 563 -19.79 46.48 42.86
C GLU A 563 -21.06 47.25 42.50
N ALA A 564 -21.80 47.69 43.51
CA ALA A 564 -22.92 48.60 43.37
C ALA A 564 -22.82 49.72 44.40
N THR A 565 -23.09 50.96 43.97
CA THR A 565 -23.11 52.13 44.86
C THR A 565 -24.54 52.56 45.13
N VAL A 566 -24.91 52.69 46.41
CA VAL A 566 -26.23 53.15 46.87
C VAL A 566 -26.04 54.38 47.75
N ARG A 567 -26.86 55.42 47.54
CA ARG A 567 -26.88 56.60 48.42
C ARG A 567 -27.89 56.40 49.54
N VAL A 568 -27.40 56.27 50.78
CA VAL A 568 -28.26 56.10 51.96
C VAL A 568 -28.71 57.46 52.50
N ILE A 569 -30.01 57.72 52.43
CA ILE A 569 -30.65 58.94 52.91
C ILE A 569 -31.39 58.71 54.24
N SER A 570 -32.06 59.78 54.70
CA SER A 570 -32.43 59.96 56.09
C SER A 570 -33.29 58.91 56.72
#